data_AF-Q4BYA5-F1
#
_entry.id   AF-Q4BYA5-F1
#
_cell.length_a   1.000
_cell.length_b   1.000
_cell.length_c   1.000
_cell.angle_alpha   90.00
_cell.angle_beta   90.00
_cell.angle_gamma   90.00
#
_symmetry.space_group_name_H-M   'P 1'
#
loop_
_entity.id
_entity.type
_entity.pdbx_description
1 polymer ?
#
loop_
_entity_poly.entity_id
_entity_poly.type
_entity_poly.pdbx_seq_one_letter_code
_entity_poly.pdbx_strand_id
1 'polypeptide(L)'
;MLQKILNILKIEKPGNFIEKIGNFIENKIKPIFTTLLYLRVPLTIALFSLLLFVFVDQTLDIYRSIALENDIDKATISTLFVTILSILVWYSGRLLEYKKKTKNQLWLRRLPRLLGAVPLASLSLGIVRANSAAPNFFLNCWFIICCTATIMVFLFFINRRNLFKSENALGFLKLNNVLAVEDDNQGLFSDRFENIFVNVAYILFSGFSLPIIASNSKTSIGVIAIFILGILVNGILLLWHREQKLDILILYLISLAANFIFLFKMPTVALVNNIGTVSIVAISLSVMVVVFATIYHWGIENKIPALTAIILLLLISSLLNLNDNHQIRQLATKANRELPTLETSFDKWLASREDFEKYREQDKPYPVYLVSAQGGGIFAAYHASTALSKLHDSLPNFSQHIFAISSVSGGSLGASAFSSLVKENIDNQEPLEKKAIKLFGQDLLSPLLSMGLFPDLLQRFLPFSINTWDRAIGLEIAAIAFW
;
A
#
# COMPACT_ATOMS: atom_id res chain seq x y z
N MET A 1 -14.85 18.28 35.18
CA MET A 1 -14.51 16.88 35.56
C MET A 1 -13.71 16.84 36.86
N LEU A 2 -12.59 17.56 36.95
CA LEU A 2 -11.76 17.68 38.17
C LEU A 2 -12.54 18.16 39.41
N GLN A 3 -13.39 19.18 39.26
CA GLN A 3 -14.21 19.74 40.35
C GLN A 3 -15.30 18.77 40.85
N LYS A 4 -15.82 17.91 39.97
CA LYS A 4 -16.76 16.84 40.34
C LYS A 4 -16.06 15.74 41.15
N ILE A 5 -14.81 15.42 40.82
CA ILE A 5 -13.98 14.45 41.56
C ILE A 5 -13.59 15.01 42.94
N LEU A 6 -13.25 16.30 43.02
CA LEU A 6 -12.90 16.98 44.28
C LEU A 6 -14.09 17.06 45.26
N ASN A 7 -15.31 17.29 44.75
CA ASN A 7 -16.52 17.32 45.59
C ASN A 7 -16.90 15.94 46.15
N ILE A 8 -16.54 14.84 45.46
CA ILE A 8 -16.78 13.47 45.94
C ILE A 8 -15.82 13.11 47.09
N LEU A 9 -14.64 13.74 47.17
CA LEU A 9 -13.58 13.41 48.13
C LEU A 9 -13.54 14.27 49.40
N LYS A 10 -14.47 15.23 49.60
CA LYS A 10 -14.53 16.13 50.78
C LYS A 10 -13.18 16.76 51.18
N ILE A 11 -12.39 17.24 50.21
CA ILE A 11 -11.11 17.93 50.48
C ILE A 11 -11.36 19.44 50.50
N GLU A 12 -11.36 20.07 51.69
CA GLU A 12 -11.81 21.46 51.88
C GLU A 12 -10.83 22.57 51.47
N LYS A 13 -9.57 22.27 51.14
CA LYS A 13 -8.66 23.26 50.52
C LYS A 13 -7.71 22.58 49.53
N PRO A 14 -7.83 22.83 48.22
CA PRO A 14 -6.84 22.33 47.27
C PRO A 14 -5.54 23.09 47.52
N GLY A 15 -4.60 22.44 48.21
CA GLY A 15 -3.29 23.00 48.47
C GLY A 15 -2.56 23.37 47.17
N ASN A 16 -1.68 24.36 47.26
CA ASN A 16 -0.76 24.91 46.24
C ASN A 16 -0.22 23.88 45.21
N PHE A 17 -0.10 22.60 45.60
CA PHE A 17 0.26 21.49 44.72
C PHE A 17 -0.79 21.15 43.63
N ILE A 18 -2.09 21.12 43.95
CA ILE A 18 -3.17 20.83 42.98
C ILE A 18 -3.26 21.97 41.96
N GLU A 19 -3.09 23.21 42.41
CA GLU A 19 -3.06 24.39 41.54
C GLU A 19 -1.82 24.38 40.62
N LYS A 20 -0.64 24.00 41.15
CA LYS A 20 0.57 23.79 40.33
C LYS A 20 0.39 22.69 39.28
N ILE A 21 -0.24 21.56 39.63
CA ILE A 21 -0.55 20.49 38.67
C ILE A 21 -1.56 20.97 37.62
N GLY A 22 -2.62 21.66 38.04
CA GLY A 22 -3.61 22.24 37.13
C GLY A 22 -2.96 23.21 36.13
N ASN A 23 -2.14 24.13 36.63
CA ASN A 23 -1.36 25.07 35.82
C ASN A 23 -0.36 24.36 34.90
N PHE A 24 0.27 23.26 35.33
CA PHE A 24 1.14 22.47 34.48
C PHE A 24 0.37 21.78 33.35
N ILE A 25 -0.75 21.12 33.66
CA ILE A 25 -1.61 20.46 32.66
C ILE A 25 -2.12 21.49 31.64
N GLU A 26 -2.62 22.63 32.11
CA GLU A 26 -3.20 23.66 31.25
C GLU A 26 -2.16 24.37 30.37
N ASN A 27 -0.99 24.69 30.91
CA ASN A 27 0.02 25.47 30.18
C ASN A 27 1.01 24.62 29.38
N LYS A 28 1.26 23.37 29.80
CA LYS A 28 2.23 22.47 29.15
C LYS A 28 1.58 21.33 28.38
N ILE A 29 0.64 20.59 28.98
CA ILE A 29 0.10 19.36 28.35
C ILE A 29 -1.00 19.67 27.33
N LYS A 30 -2.00 20.47 27.72
CA LYS A 30 -3.18 20.79 26.90
C LYS A 30 -2.81 21.39 25.53
N PRO A 31 -1.84 22.31 25.40
CA PRO A 31 -1.45 22.84 24.09
C PRO A 31 -0.83 21.76 23.18
N ILE A 32 -0.05 20.84 23.75
CA ILE A 32 0.58 19.74 23.01
C ILE A 32 -0.49 18.81 22.48
N PHE A 33 -1.35 18.31 23.36
CA PHE A 33 -2.42 17.39 22.99
C PHE A 33 -3.38 18.01 21.96
N THR A 34 -3.77 19.27 22.17
CA THR A 34 -4.63 20.00 21.21
C THR A 34 -3.95 20.16 19.85
N THR A 35 -2.63 20.33 19.81
CA THR A 35 -1.88 20.43 18.56
C THR A 35 -1.74 19.08 17.87
N LEU A 36 -1.45 18.02 18.62
CA LEU A 36 -1.40 16.65 18.08
C LEU A 36 -2.74 16.21 17.53
N LEU A 37 -3.85 16.48 18.23
CA LEU A 37 -5.19 16.23 17.72
C LEU A 37 -5.49 17.03 16.46
N TYR A 38 -5.02 18.27 16.39
CA TYR A 38 -5.18 19.10 15.21
C TYR A 38 -4.32 18.63 14.03
N LEU A 39 -3.18 18.01 14.30
CA LEU A 39 -2.28 17.42 13.29
C LEU A 39 -2.50 15.91 13.13
N ARG A 40 -3.65 15.38 13.57
CA ARG A 40 -3.88 13.93 13.64
C ARG A 40 -3.70 13.21 12.31
N VAL A 41 -4.08 13.82 11.17
CA VAL A 41 -3.90 13.19 9.86
C VAL A 41 -2.42 13.00 9.51
N PRO A 42 -1.59 14.07 9.40
CA PRO A 42 -0.17 13.89 9.10
C PRO A 42 0.58 13.13 10.21
N LEU A 43 0.16 13.25 11.48
CA LEU A 43 0.70 12.45 12.58
C LEU A 43 0.44 10.96 12.38
N THR A 44 -0.81 10.57 12.09
CA THR A 44 -1.19 9.18 11.86
C THR A 44 -0.41 8.60 10.68
N ILE A 45 -0.30 9.33 9.57
CA ILE A 45 0.47 8.88 8.41
C ILE A 45 1.96 8.73 8.75
N ALA A 46 2.56 9.68 9.48
CA ALA A 46 3.94 9.57 9.94
C ALA A 46 4.17 8.31 10.80
N LEU A 47 3.24 8.00 11.71
CA LEU A 47 3.30 6.80 12.55
C LEU A 47 3.12 5.52 11.73
N PHE A 48 2.22 5.50 10.75
CA PHE A 48 2.09 4.37 9.82
C PHE A 48 3.35 4.17 8.97
N SER A 49 3.99 5.24 8.48
CA SER A 49 5.28 5.13 7.78
C SER A 49 6.36 4.51 8.66
N LEU A 50 6.40 4.88 9.95
CA LEU A 50 7.31 4.27 10.92
C LEU A 50 7.02 2.77 11.11
N LEU A 51 5.75 2.41 11.33
CA LEU A 51 5.33 1.03 11.47
C LEU A 51 5.71 0.20 10.24
N LEU A 52 5.32 0.65 9.05
CA LEU A 52 5.44 -0.10 7.79
C LEU A 52 6.88 -0.20 7.29
N PHE A 53 7.70 0.84 7.45
CA PHE A 53 9.07 0.84 6.93
C PHE A 53 10.11 0.30 7.92
N VAL A 54 9.81 0.25 9.23
CA VAL A 54 10.79 -0.22 10.24
C VAL A 54 10.40 -1.54 10.89
N PHE A 55 9.11 -1.75 11.16
CA PHE A 55 8.67 -2.82 12.05
C PHE A 55 8.01 -4.00 11.35
N VAL A 56 7.63 -3.86 10.08
CA VAL A 56 7.08 -4.97 9.27
C VAL A 56 8.23 -5.79 8.70
N ASP A 57 8.31 -7.07 9.10
CA ASP A 57 9.40 -7.96 8.69
C ASP A 57 9.40 -8.20 7.17
N GLN A 58 8.23 -8.29 6.53
CA GLN A 58 8.13 -8.41 5.07
C GLN A 58 8.77 -7.22 4.34
N THR A 59 8.69 -6.01 4.91
CA THR A 59 9.35 -4.83 4.33
C THR A 59 10.87 -4.94 4.42
N LEU A 60 11.39 -5.48 5.52
CA LEU A 60 12.83 -5.70 5.70
C LEU A 60 13.35 -6.76 4.70
N ASP A 61 12.56 -7.79 4.42
CA ASP A 61 12.89 -8.79 3.39
C ASP A 61 12.94 -8.16 1.99
N ILE A 62 12.07 -7.20 1.69
CA ILE A 62 12.13 -6.45 0.43
C ILE A 62 13.41 -5.62 0.33
N TYR A 63 13.83 -4.94 1.41
CA TYR A 63 15.11 -4.22 1.41
C TYR A 63 16.29 -5.15 1.15
N ARG A 64 16.28 -6.34 1.77
CA ARG A 64 17.30 -7.37 1.54
C ARG A 64 17.26 -7.88 0.10
N SER A 65 16.08 -8.13 -0.46
CA SER A 65 15.93 -8.56 -1.85
C SER A 65 16.52 -7.54 -2.83
N ILE A 66 16.19 -6.25 -2.66
CA ILE A 66 16.76 -5.16 -3.47
C ILE A 66 18.29 -5.14 -3.36
N ALA A 67 18.84 -5.31 -2.16
CA ALA A 67 20.27 -5.33 -1.93
C ALA A 67 20.99 -6.59 -2.44
N LEU A 68 20.33 -7.75 -2.44
CA LEU A 68 20.86 -8.99 -3.01
C LEU A 68 21.00 -8.89 -4.53
N GLU A 69 20.06 -8.22 -5.19
CA GLU A 69 20.07 -7.98 -6.63
C GLU A 69 20.88 -6.75 -7.04
N ASN A 70 21.34 -5.94 -6.08
CA ASN A 70 21.91 -4.60 -6.31
C ASN A 70 21.00 -3.72 -7.19
N ASP A 71 19.69 -3.78 -6.96
CA ASP A 71 18.67 -3.10 -7.76
C ASP A 71 18.64 -1.59 -7.42
N ILE A 72 19.50 -0.83 -8.11
CA ILE A 72 19.65 0.62 -7.94
C ILE A 72 18.33 1.35 -8.29
N ASP A 73 17.59 0.85 -9.28
CA ASP A 73 16.37 1.48 -9.75
C ASP A 73 15.30 1.42 -8.67
N LYS A 74 15.02 0.25 -8.09
CA LYS A 74 14.04 0.12 -7.01
C LYS A 74 14.45 0.90 -5.76
N ALA A 75 15.73 0.92 -5.40
CA ALA A 75 16.22 1.72 -4.26
C ALA A 75 16.01 3.23 -4.50
N THR A 76 16.30 3.70 -5.71
CA THR A 76 16.14 5.11 -6.10
C THR A 76 14.67 5.52 -6.13
N ILE A 77 13.83 4.71 -6.79
CA ILE A 77 12.38 4.96 -6.91
C ILE A 77 11.73 4.95 -5.52
N SER A 78 12.10 4.00 -4.64
CA SER A 78 11.61 3.96 -3.26
C SER A 78 11.99 5.21 -2.49
N THR A 79 13.25 5.65 -2.59
CA THR A 79 13.73 6.87 -1.92
C THR A 79 12.99 8.11 -2.42
N LEU A 80 12.75 8.20 -3.74
CA LEU A 80 12.01 9.29 -4.36
C LEU A 80 10.57 9.36 -3.84
N PHE A 81 9.81 8.26 -3.86
CA PHE A 81 8.42 8.29 -3.42
C PHE A 81 8.27 8.47 -1.91
N VAL A 82 9.19 7.95 -1.09
CA VAL A 82 9.21 8.24 0.35
C VAL A 82 9.60 9.71 0.62
N THR A 83 10.42 10.32 -0.23
CA THR A 83 10.69 11.77 -0.20
C THR A 83 9.45 12.58 -0.51
N ILE A 84 8.69 12.20 -1.54
CA ILE A 84 7.40 12.84 -1.88
C ILE A 84 6.43 12.73 -0.71
N LEU A 85 6.29 11.55 -0.11
CA LEU A 85 5.48 11.33 1.09
C LEU A 85 5.89 12.25 2.24
N SER A 86 7.21 12.38 2.49
CA SER A 86 7.77 13.27 3.50
C SER A 86 7.37 14.73 3.28
N ILE A 87 7.42 15.19 2.03
CA ILE A 87 7.01 16.56 1.65
C ILE A 87 5.49 16.73 1.84
N LEU A 88 4.66 15.75 1.46
CA LEU A 88 3.20 15.85 1.57
C LEU A 88 2.71 15.80 3.02
N VAL A 89 3.32 14.98 3.88
CA VAL A 89 3.06 14.97 5.33
C VAL A 89 3.39 16.33 5.95
N TRP A 90 4.55 16.88 5.60
CA TRP A 90 4.93 18.22 6.01
C TRP A 90 3.95 19.30 5.53
N TYR A 91 3.62 19.27 4.23
CA TYR A 91 2.73 20.23 3.58
C TYR A 91 1.35 20.24 4.26
N SER A 92 0.75 19.06 4.42
CA SER A 92 -0.54 18.87 5.08
C SER A 92 -0.55 19.46 6.49
N GLY A 93 0.47 19.16 7.30
CA GLY A 93 0.57 19.72 8.66
C GLY A 93 0.76 21.23 8.69
N ARG A 94 1.51 21.80 7.72
CA ARG A 94 1.72 23.24 7.63
C ARG A 94 0.50 24.01 7.11
N LEU A 95 -0.26 23.43 6.18
CA LEU A 95 -1.49 24.01 5.67
C LEU A 95 -2.51 24.24 6.80
N LEU A 96 -2.69 23.21 7.64
CA LEU A 96 -3.55 23.30 8.83
C LEU A 96 -3.05 24.38 9.81
N GLU A 97 -1.76 24.40 10.15
CA GLU A 97 -1.19 25.41 11.04
C GLU A 97 -1.39 26.84 10.50
N TYR A 98 -1.21 27.02 9.20
CA TYR A 98 -1.38 28.30 8.51
C TYR A 98 -2.81 28.84 8.68
N LYS A 99 -3.82 28.02 8.38
CA LYS A 99 -5.23 28.42 8.46
C LYS A 99 -5.72 28.66 9.90
N LYS A 100 -5.13 28.00 10.90
CA LYS A 100 -5.46 28.21 12.32
C LYS A 100 -4.98 29.55 12.91
N LYS A 101 -4.15 30.34 12.19
CA LYS A 101 -3.56 31.63 12.67
C LYS A 101 -3.01 31.57 14.11
N THR A 102 -2.44 30.44 14.53
CA THR A 102 -2.10 30.21 15.95
C THR A 102 -0.90 31.06 16.38
N LYS A 103 -1.15 32.06 17.25
CA LYS A 103 -0.12 33.01 17.71
C LYS A 103 0.77 32.49 18.85
N ASN A 104 0.36 31.49 19.64
CA ASN A 104 0.85 31.42 21.03
C ASN A 104 1.97 30.45 21.42
N GLN A 105 2.54 29.59 20.57
CA GLN A 105 3.76 28.84 20.96
C GLN A 105 4.69 28.57 19.77
N LEU A 106 5.89 29.17 19.81
CA LEU A 106 6.86 29.16 18.71
C LEU A 106 7.40 27.75 18.36
N TRP A 107 7.49 26.85 19.36
CA TRP A 107 8.06 25.52 19.20
C TRP A 107 7.07 24.54 18.54
N LEU A 108 5.77 24.65 18.83
CA LEU A 108 4.72 23.85 18.20
C LEU A 108 4.62 24.08 16.68
N ARG A 109 5.09 25.24 16.19
CA ARG A 109 5.24 25.54 14.75
C ARG A 109 6.29 24.69 14.03
N ARG A 110 7.17 24.01 14.78
CA ARG A 110 8.19 23.12 14.20
C ARG A 110 7.67 21.70 14.00
N LEU A 111 6.56 21.33 14.64
CA LEU A 111 6.05 19.95 14.65
C LEU A 111 5.74 19.41 13.24
N PRO A 112 5.13 20.16 12.30
CA PRO A 112 4.93 19.65 10.94
C PRO A 112 6.24 19.30 10.21
N ARG A 113 7.36 19.98 10.54
CA ARG A 113 8.68 19.69 9.95
C ARG A 113 9.23 18.37 10.46
N LEU A 114 9.03 18.10 11.76
CA LEU A 114 9.43 16.84 12.37
C LEU A 114 8.59 15.70 11.79
N LEU A 115 7.26 15.86 11.74
CA LEU A 115 6.36 14.85 11.16
C LEU A 115 6.71 14.54 9.69
N GLY A 116 7.00 15.57 8.90
CA GLY A 116 7.42 15.41 7.52
C GLY A 116 8.76 14.69 7.34
N ALA A 117 9.67 14.74 8.32
CA ALA A 117 10.94 14.01 8.24
C ALA A 117 10.79 12.51 8.59
N VAL A 118 9.70 12.14 9.27
CA VAL A 118 9.49 10.77 9.75
C VAL A 118 9.53 9.73 8.62
N PRO A 119 8.83 9.86 7.47
CA PRO A 119 8.81 8.79 6.49
C PRO A 119 10.20 8.41 5.94
N LEU A 120 11.03 9.40 5.59
CA LEU A 120 12.42 9.16 5.15
C LEU A 120 13.33 8.65 6.26
N ALA A 121 13.18 9.17 7.49
CA ALA A 121 13.91 8.64 8.64
C ALA A 121 13.53 7.17 8.90
N SER A 122 12.25 6.82 8.76
CA SER A 122 11.75 5.44 8.89
C SER A 122 12.33 4.53 7.82
N LEU A 123 12.40 4.96 6.56
CA LEU A 123 13.09 4.18 5.51
C LEU A 123 14.56 3.93 5.88
N SER A 124 15.27 4.97 6.33
CA SER A 124 16.68 4.86 6.74
C SER A 124 16.86 3.87 7.91
N LEU A 125 16.00 3.94 8.93
CA LEU A 125 16.02 3.04 10.09
C LEU A 125 15.67 1.60 9.70
N GLY A 126 14.72 1.41 8.77
CA GLY A 126 14.36 0.13 8.21
C GLY A 126 15.53 -0.54 7.50
N ILE A 127 16.26 0.23 6.67
CA ILE A 127 17.49 -0.23 6.00
C ILE A 127 18.53 -0.68 7.03
N VAL A 128 18.74 0.08 8.11
CA VAL A 128 19.67 -0.30 9.19
C VAL A 128 19.26 -1.63 9.84
N ARG A 129 17.96 -1.82 10.13
CA ARG A 129 17.43 -3.08 10.68
C ARG A 129 17.58 -4.26 9.72
N ALA A 130 17.38 -4.04 8.42
CA ALA A 130 17.58 -5.06 7.41
C ALA A 130 19.06 -5.47 7.37
N ASN A 131 19.97 -4.48 7.40
CA ASN A 131 21.41 -4.64 7.35
C ASN A 131 22.01 -5.27 8.62
N SER A 132 21.43 -5.02 9.80
CA SER A 132 21.94 -5.62 11.06
C SER A 132 21.78 -7.13 11.10
N ALA A 133 20.79 -7.67 10.41
CA ALA A 133 20.57 -9.12 10.33
C ALA A 133 21.43 -9.78 9.23
N ALA A 134 21.68 -9.06 8.13
CA ALA A 134 22.47 -9.53 7.00
C ALA A 134 23.27 -8.35 6.41
N PRO A 135 24.50 -8.09 6.90
CA PRO A 135 25.29 -6.95 6.48
C PRO A 135 25.57 -6.96 4.98
N ASN A 136 25.31 -5.85 4.30
CA ASN A 136 25.47 -5.70 2.86
C ASN A 136 25.96 -4.28 2.51
N PHE A 137 26.96 -4.18 1.64
CA PHE A 137 27.54 -2.89 1.22
C PHE A 137 26.53 -1.98 0.53
N PHE A 138 25.66 -2.54 -0.31
CA PHE A 138 24.59 -1.81 -0.99
C PHE A 138 23.65 -1.13 0.02
N LEU A 139 23.27 -1.84 1.10
CA LEU A 139 22.41 -1.28 2.16
C LEU A 139 23.10 -0.11 2.88
N ASN A 140 24.41 -0.18 3.12
CA ASN A 140 25.16 0.93 3.72
C ASN A 140 25.14 2.18 2.81
N CYS A 141 25.37 2.00 1.50
CA CYS A 141 25.31 3.10 0.53
C CYS A 141 23.90 3.69 0.45
N TRP A 142 22.88 2.84 0.36
CA TRP A 142 21.48 3.28 0.31
C TRP A 142 21.08 4.03 1.59
N PHE A 143 21.49 3.55 2.76
CA PHE A 143 21.31 4.25 4.03
C PHE A 143 21.89 5.66 4.02
N ILE A 144 23.13 5.84 3.55
CA ILE A 144 23.79 7.16 3.47
C ILE A 144 23.00 8.11 2.55
N ILE A 145 22.51 7.59 1.42
CA ILE A 145 21.67 8.35 0.48
C ILE A 145 20.37 8.78 1.17
N CYS A 146 19.67 7.88 1.87
CA CYS A 146 18.42 8.21 2.58
C CYS A 146 18.65 9.21 3.72
N CYS A 147 19.75 9.10 4.47
CA CYS A 147 20.13 10.09 5.49
C CYS A 147 20.39 11.46 4.87
N THR A 148 21.13 11.51 3.76
CA THR A 148 21.40 12.75 3.03
C THR A 148 20.11 13.38 2.52
N ALA A 149 19.23 12.59 1.91
CA ALA A 149 17.91 13.03 1.47
C ALA A 149 17.07 13.57 2.64
N THR A 150 17.08 12.90 3.80
CA THR A 150 16.39 13.35 5.01
C THR A 150 16.89 14.74 5.45
N ILE A 151 18.21 14.93 5.49
CA ILE A 151 18.83 16.21 5.85
C ILE A 151 18.45 17.29 4.83
N MET A 152 18.57 17.01 3.53
CA MET A 152 18.22 17.96 2.46
C MET A 152 16.75 18.40 2.54
N VAL A 153 15.83 17.46 2.72
CA VAL A 153 14.40 17.72 2.86
C VAL A 153 14.12 18.55 4.12
N PHE A 154 14.78 18.23 5.23
CA PHE A 154 14.64 19.01 6.47
C PHE A 154 15.19 20.43 6.33
N LEU A 155 16.33 20.60 5.67
CA LEU A 155 16.89 21.91 5.33
C LEU A 155 15.96 22.70 4.42
N PHE A 156 15.35 22.05 3.41
CA PHE A 156 14.30 22.65 2.59
C PHE A 156 13.13 23.14 3.46
N PHE A 157 12.64 22.33 4.41
CA PHE A 157 11.55 22.76 5.32
C PHE A 157 11.92 24.00 6.12
N ILE A 158 13.18 24.16 6.52
CA ILE A 158 13.65 25.34 7.27
C ILE A 158 13.81 26.55 6.33
N ASN A 159 14.54 26.38 5.23
CA ASN A 159 15.02 27.45 4.36
C ASN A 159 14.05 27.85 3.24
N ARG A 160 12.92 27.14 3.08
CA ARG A 160 11.92 27.43 2.04
C ARG A 160 11.58 28.91 1.87
N ARG A 161 11.44 29.66 2.97
CA ARG A 161 11.13 31.10 2.95
C ARG A 161 12.16 31.90 2.17
N ASN A 162 13.43 31.59 2.38
CA ASN A 162 14.53 32.29 1.72
C ASN A 162 14.67 31.80 0.27
N LEU A 163 14.46 30.50 0.02
CA LEU A 163 14.49 29.91 -1.32
C LEU A 163 13.41 30.50 -2.25
N PHE A 164 12.20 30.77 -1.75
CA PHE A 164 11.15 31.41 -2.54
C PHE A 164 11.30 32.93 -2.64
N LYS A 165 12.14 33.55 -1.81
CA LYS A 165 12.49 34.98 -1.91
C LYS A 165 13.63 35.23 -2.90
N SER A 166 14.58 34.31 -3.05
CA SER A 166 15.73 34.48 -3.97
C SER A 166 15.33 34.43 -5.45
N GLU A 167 16.00 35.25 -6.28
CA GLU A 167 15.71 35.37 -7.71
C GLU A 167 16.33 34.25 -8.56
N ASN A 168 17.31 33.51 -8.03
CA ASN A 168 18.28 32.78 -8.85
C ASN A 168 18.02 31.27 -9.06
N ALA A 169 16.95 30.67 -8.52
CA ALA A 169 16.68 29.22 -8.72
C ALA A 169 15.20 28.84 -8.89
N LEU A 170 14.28 29.55 -8.21
CA LEU A 170 12.83 29.33 -8.29
C LEU A 170 12.09 30.51 -8.95
N GLY A 171 12.84 31.48 -9.51
CA GLY A 171 12.31 32.68 -10.17
C GLY A 171 11.38 32.39 -11.36
N PHE A 172 11.58 31.26 -12.06
CA PHE A 172 10.70 30.84 -13.16
C PHE A 172 9.25 30.58 -12.70
N LEU A 173 9.05 30.04 -11.48
CA LEU A 173 7.71 29.83 -10.92
C LEU A 173 7.04 31.12 -10.42
N LYS A 174 7.84 32.17 -10.13
CA LYS A 174 7.34 33.53 -9.92
C LYS A 174 6.89 34.18 -11.23
N LEU A 175 7.58 33.91 -12.34
CA LEU A 175 7.35 34.53 -13.65
C LEU A 175 5.97 34.22 -14.26
N ASN A 176 5.39 33.05 -13.96
CA ASN A 176 4.12 32.59 -14.53
C ASN A 176 2.88 32.86 -13.64
N ASN A 177 2.96 33.76 -12.64
CA ASN A 177 1.87 33.99 -11.67
C ASN A 177 1.38 32.72 -10.93
N VAL A 178 2.13 31.62 -10.96
CA VAL A 178 1.81 30.37 -10.24
C VAL A 178 2.01 30.53 -8.74
N LEU A 179 2.98 31.35 -8.34
CA LEU A 179 3.32 31.65 -6.95
C LEU A 179 2.96 33.07 -6.51
N ALA A 180 2.16 33.84 -7.26
CA ALA A 180 1.91 35.28 -7.03
C ALA A 180 1.85 35.65 -5.54
N VAL A 181 2.92 36.31 -5.07
CA VAL A 181 3.15 36.64 -3.65
C VAL A 181 2.80 38.11 -3.47
N GLU A 182 1.57 38.40 -3.05
CA GLU A 182 1.27 39.70 -2.44
C GLU A 182 1.60 39.72 -0.93
N ASP A 183 1.81 38.55 -0.30
CA ASP A 183 2.29 38.50 1.09
C ASP A 183 3.00 37.19 1.46
N ASP A 184 3.99 37.30 2.35
CA ASP A 184 4.82 36.25 2.97
C ASP A 184 4.38 34.77 2.81
N ASN A 185 4.91 34.06 1.81
CA ASN A 185 4.80 32.60 1.65
C ASN A 185 3.38 32.05 1.39
N GLN A 186 2.40 32.89 1.01
CA GLN A 186 1.01 32.45 0.81
C GLN A 186 0.80 31.56 -0.44
N GLY A 187 1.65 31.66 -1.46
CA GLY A 187 1.47 30.94 -2.74
C GLY A 187 1.48 29.41 -2.63
N LEU A 188 2.41 28.83 -1.86
CA LEU A 188 2.55 27.35 -1.76
C LEU A 188 1.35 26.70 -1.05
N PHE A 189 0.73 27.40 -0.10
CA PHE A 189 -0.41 26.92 0.69
C PHE A 189 -1.74 27.50 0.20
N SER A 190 -1.78 27.91 -1.06
CA SER A 190 -3.00 28.41 -1.70
C SER A 190 -3.92 27.26 -2.08
N ASP A 191 -5.21 27.57 -2.20
CA ASP A 191 -6.24 26.66 -2.68
C ASP A 191 -5.87 26.03 -4.05
N ARG A 192 -5.08 26.73 -4.88
CA ARG A 192 -4.59 26.19 -6.16
C ARG A 192 -3.69 24.98 -5.97
N PHE A 193 -2.74 25.05 -5.02
CA PHE A 193 -1.86 23.90 -4.72
C PHE A 193 -2.62 22.76 -4.06
N GLU A 194 -3.60 23.06 -3.20
CA GLU A 194 -4.51 22.05 -2.65
C GLU A 194 -5.23 21.31 -3.79
N ASN A 195 -5.82 22.04 -4.75
CA ASN A 195 -6.47 21.46 -5.94
C ASN A 195 -5.52 20.61 -6.80
N ILE A 196 -4.27 21.06 -7.01
CA ILE A 196 -3.25 20.29 -7.73
C ILE A 196 -2.96 18.98 -7.01
N PHE A 197 -2.68 19.02 -5.70
CA PHE A 197 -2.36 17.81 -4.94
C PHE A 197 -3.51 16.82 -4.89
N VAL A 198 -4.76 17.29 -4.74
CA VAL A 198 -5.94 16.43 -4.76
C VAL A 198 -6.12 15.75 -6.12
N ASN A 199 -5.95 16.47 -7.23
CA ASN A 199 -6.04 15.88 -8.56
C ASN A 199 -4.89 14.93 -8.85
N VAL A 200 -3.65 15.25 -8.44
CA VAL A 200 -2.51 14.32 -8.53
C VAL A 200 -2.77 13.06 -7.71
N ALA A 201 -3.30 13.20 -6.49
CA ALA A 201 -3.66 12.06 -5.66
C ALA A 201 -4.73 11.17 -6.32
N TYR A 202 -5.72 11.78 -6.97
CA TYR A 202 -6.74 11.06 -7.75
C TYR A 202 -6.14 10.35 -8.99
N ILE A 203 -5.26 11.01 -9.74
CA ILE A 203 -4.55 10.41 -10.89
C ILE A 203 -3.70 9.23 -10.45
N LEU A 204 -2.99 9.35 -9.32
CA LEU A 204 -2.24 8.24 -8.76
C LEU A 204 -3.19 7.10 -8.37
N PHE A 205 -4.26 7.40 -7.64
CA PHE A 205 -5.27 6.41 -7.29
C PHE A 205 -5.81 5.67 -8.52
N SER A 206 -6.17 6.39 -9.58
CA SER A 206 -6.70 5.78 -10.80
C SER A 206 -5.64 5.01 -11.57
N GLY A 207 -4.40 5.48 -11.62
CA GLY A 207 -3.28 4.80 -12.30
C GLY A 207 -2.90 3.47 -11.67
N PHE A 208 -3.05 3.32 -10.35
CA PHE A 208 -2.83 2.05 -9.64
C PHE A 208 -4.08 1.16 -9.53
N SER A 209 -5.24 1.65 -9.98
CA SER A 209 -6.51 0.91 -9.96
C SER A 209 -6.93 0.44 -11.36
N LEU A 210 -7.04 1.38 -12.31
CA LEU A 210 -7.65 1.14 -13.62
C LEU A 210 -6.96 0.04 -14.43
N PRO A 211 -5.63 -0.01 -14.59
CA PRO A 211 -4.99 -1.01 -15.43
C PRO A 211 -5.30 -2.44 -14.98
N ILE A 212 -5.29 -2.68 -13.66
CA ILE A 212 -5.54 -4.00 -13.09
C ILE A 212 -7.04 -4.36 -13.20
N ILE A 213 -7.94 -3.46 -12.80
CA ILE A 213 -9.40 -3.70 -12.85
C ILE A 213 -9.87 -3.94 -14.30
N ALA A 214 -9.35 -3.16 -15.25
CA ALA A 214 -9.72 -3.21 -16.66
C ALA A 214 -9.22 -4.47 -17.38
N SER A 215 -8.25 -5.19 -16.82
CA SER A 215 -7.74 -6.45 -17.39
C SER A 215 -8.82 -7.54 -17.46
N ASN A 216 -9.75 -7.54 -16.50
CA ASN A 216 -10.89 -8.45 -16.49
C ASN A 216 -11.99 -7.96 -17.43
N SER A 217 -12.40 -6.69 -17.28
CA SER A 217 -13.37 -6.05 -18.17
C SER A 217 -13.27 -4.52 -18.11
N LYS A 218 -13.07 -3.91 -19.27
CA LYS A 218 -13.02 -2.44 -19.45
C LYS A 218 -14.37 -1.76 -19.18
N THR A 219 -15.46 -2.51 -19.18
CA THR A 219 -16.82 -2.02 -18.91
C THR A 219 -17.35 -2.44 -17.54
N SER A 220 -16.47 -2.96 -16.67
CA SER A 220 -16.86 -3.35 -15.32
C SER A 220 -17.36 -2.17 -14.49
N ILE A 221 -18.24 -2.46 -13.52
CA ILE A 221 -18.74 -1.47 -12.56
C ILE A 221 -17.58 -0.76 -11.86
N GLY A 222 -16.50 -1.47 -11.53
CA GLY A 222 -15.33 -0.86 -10.89
C GLY A 222 -14.60 0.17 -11.76
N VAL A 223 -14.55 0.00 -13.08
CA VAL A 223 -14.01 1.03 -13.99
C VAL A 223 -14.92 2.25 -13.99
N ILE A 224 -16.23 2.05 -14.16
CA ILE A 224 -17.23 3.13 -14.18
C ILE A 224 -17.19 3.91 -12.85
N ALA A 225 -17.08 3.21 -11.72
CA ALA A 225 -16.99 3.80 -10.40
C ALA A 225 -15.79 4.74 -10.24
N ILE A 226 -14.63 4.42 -10.85
CA ILE A 226 -13.47 5.33 -10.82
C ILE A 226 -13.74 6.61 -11.59
N PHE A 227 -14.37 6.55 -12.77
CA PHE A 227 -14.75 7.77 -13.52
C PHE A 227 -15.78 8.61 -12.75
N ILE A 228 -16.78 7.97 -12.13
CA ILE A 228 -17.75 8.65 -11.27
C ILE A 228 -17.04 9.31 -10.08
N LEU A 229 -16.08 8.64 -9.46
CA LEU A 229 -15.28 9.22 -8.38
C LEU A 229 -14.56 10.50 -8.82
N GLY A 230 -13.97 10.51 -10.03
CA GLY A 230 -13.33 11.71 -10.59
C GLY A 230 -14.29 12.88 -10.76
N ILE A 231 -15.51 12.60 -11.23
CA ILE A 231 -16.58 13.60 -11.36
C ILE A 231 -16.97 14.14 -9.97
N LEU A 232 -17.17 13.25 -8.99
CA LEU A 232 -17.53 13.63 -7.62
C LEU A 232 -16.45 14.48 -6.96
N VAL A 233 -15.18 14.07 -7.03
CA VAL A 233 -14.05 14.81 -6.46
C VAL A 233 -14.00 16.22 -7.05
N ASN A 234 -14.07 16.37 -8.37
CA ASN A 234 -14.00 17.68 -9.01
C ASN A 234 -15.25 18.52 -8.76
N GLY A 235 -16.43 17.90 -8.68
CA GLY A 235 -17.67 18.57 -8.27
C GLY A 235 -17.58 19.15 -6.86
N ILE A 236 -17.02 18.39 -5.91
CA ILE A 236 -16.79 18.85 -4.53
C ILE A 236 -15.78 20.01 -4.52
N LEU A 237 -14.67 19.91 -5.25
CA LEU A 237 -13.69 20.99 -5.33
C LEU A 237 -14.29 22.28 -5.92
N LEU A 238 -15.13 22.19 -6.95
CA LEU A 238 -15.84 23.35 -7.52
C LEU A 238 -16.80 24.01 -6.52
N LEU A 239 -17.47 23.21 -5.69
CA LEU A 239 -18.35 23.73 -4.65
C LEU A 239 -17.57 24.41 -3.53
N TRP A 240 -16.39 23.88 -3.19
CA TRP A 240 -15.52 24.39 -2.13
C TRP A 240 -14.76 25.66 -2.57
N HIS A 241 -14.14 25.65 -3.76
CA HIS A 241 -13.30 26.75 -4.25
C HIS A 241 -13.96 27.46 -5.44
N ARG A 242 -15.08 28.14 -5.19
CA ARG A 242 -15.91 28.79 -6.22
C ARG A 242 -15.18 29.80 -7.11
N GLU A 243 -14.13 30.44 -6.60
CA GLU A 243 -13.34 31.43 -7.33
C GLU A 243 -12.30 30.79 -8.29
N GLN A 244 -12.05 29.48 -8.19
CA GLN A 244 -11.01 28.77 -8.95
C GLN A 244 -11.56 27.81 -10.03
N LYS A 245 -12.72 28.15 -10.63
CA LYS A 245 -13.41 27.26 -11.57
C LYS A 245 -12.55 26.79 -12.75
N LEU A 246 -11.76 27.70 -13.32
CA LEU A 246 -10.94 27.38 -14.49
C LEU A 246 -9.80 26.41 -14.15
N ASP A 247 -9.10 26.64 -13.03
CA ASP A 247 -8.01 25.77 -12.57
C ASP A 247 -8.53 24.35 -12.30
N ILE A 248 -9.70 24.23 -11.65
CA ILE A 248 -10.32 22.92 -11.38
C ILE A 248 -10.76 22.24 -12.68
N LEU A 249 -11.34 22.98 -13.63
CA LEU A 249 -11.73 22.41 -14.92
C LEU A 249 -10.52 21.88 -15.70
N ILE A 250 -9.42 22.63 -15.74
CA ILE A 250 -8.18 22.20 -16.41
C ILE A 250 -7.64 20.93 -15.76
N LEU A 251 -7.54 20.90 -14.42
CA LEU A 251 -7.06 19.72 -13.69
C LEU A 251 -7.97 18.51 -13.87
N TYR A 252 -9.28 18.72 -13.95
CA TYR A 252 -10.25 17.67 -14.25
C TYR A 252 -10.02 17.08 -15.64
N LEU A 253 -9.85 17.92 -16.66
CA LEU A 253 -9.58 17.46 -18.04
C LEU A 253 -8.27 16.67 -18.12
N ILE A 254 -7.22 17.11 -17.42
CA ILE A 254 -5.95 16.37 -17.31
C ILE A 254 -6.18 15.01 -16.66
N SER A 255 -6.92 14.96 -15.54
CA SER A 255 -7.23 13.72 -14.83
C SER A 255 -8.06 12.75 -15.67
N LEU A 256 -9.03 13.27 -16.42
CA LEU A 256 -9.86 12.49 -17.33
C LEU A 256 -9.03 11.91 -18.48
N ALA A 257 -8.16 12.72 -19.09
CA ALA A 257 -7.23 12.26 -20.13
C ALA A 257 -6.28 11.18 -19.59
N ALA A 258 -5.75 11.35 -18.38
CA ALA A 258 -4.90 10.35 -17.72
C ALA A 258 -5.65 9.02 -17.51
N ASN A 259 -6.91 9.06 -17.05
CA ASN A 259 -7.73 7.86 -16.88
C ASN A 259 -7.93 7.09 -18.19
N PHE A 260 -8.17 7.78 -19.31
CA PHE A 260 -8.26 7.13 -20.62
C PHE A 260 -6.93 6.49 -21.04
N ILE A 261 -5.79 7.14 -20.76
CA ILE A 261 -4.48 6.55 -21.00
C ILE A 261 -4.28 5.29 -20.15
N PHE A 262 -4.62 5.33 -18.85
CA PHE A 262 -4.50 4.18 -17.96
C PHE A 262 -5.39 3.01 -18.37
N LEU A 263 -6.62 3.29 -18.81
CA LEU A 263 -7.59 2.28 -19.24
C LEU A 263 -7.17 1.55 -20.52
N PHE A 264 -6.54 2.25 -21.47
CA PHE A 264 -6.29 1.72 -22.81
C PHE A 264 -4.84 1.40 -23.14
N LYS A 265 -3.88 2.10 -22.53
CA LYS A 265 -2.46 2.04 -22.93
C LYS A 265 -1.55 1.45 -21.87
N MET A 266 -1.98 1.36 -20.62
CA MET A 266 -1.08 1.01 -19.52
C MET A 266 -1.04 -0.51 -19.30
N PRO A 267 0.15 -1.13 -19.28
CA PRO A 267 0.28 -2.56 -19.01
C PRO A 267 -0.16 -2.86 -17.57
N THR A 268 -0.88 -3.97 -17.40
CA THR A 268 -1.60 -4.32 -16.17
C THR A 268 -0.68 -4.51 -14.96
N VAL A 269 0.45 -5.22 -15.15
CA VAL A 269 1.35 -5.64 -14.07
C VAL A 269 2.72 -4.96 -14.15
N ALA A 270 3.21 -4.67 -15.35
CA ALA A 270 4.60 -4.21 -15.55
C ALA A 270 4.91 -2.88 -14.85
N LEU A 271 3.99 -1.89 -14.90
CA LEU A 271 4.18 -0.63 -14.19
C LEU A 271 4.32 -0.86 -12.68
N VAL A 272 3.38 -1.63 -12.13
CA VAL A 272 3.25 -1.84 -10.69
C VAL A 272 4.49 -2.57 -10.16
N ASN A 273 4.99 -3.56 -10.90
CA ASN A 273 6.20 -4.29 -10.56
C ASN A 273 7.47 -3.44 -10.69
N ASN A 274 7.56 -2.59 -11.71
CA ASN A 274 8.71 -1.70 -11.90
C ASN A 274 8.81 -0.62 -10.81
N ILE A 275 7.67 -0.16 -10.29
CA ILE A 275 7.63 0.82 -9.19
C ILE A 275 8.03 0.17 -7.85
N GLY A 276 7.61 -1.08 -7.64
CA GLY A 276 7.95 -1.89 -6.48
C GLY A 276 7.14 -1.58 -5.23
N THR A 277 7.15 -2.53 -4.29
CA THR A 277 6.27 -2.53 -3.12
C THR A 277 6.45 -1.32 -2.19
N VAL A 278 7.69 -0.95 -1.85
CA VAL A 278 7.97 0.16 -0.92
C VAL A 278 7.42 1.48 -1.48
N SER A 279 7.62 1.69 -2.78
CA SER A 279 7.11 2.85 -3.51
C SER A 279 5.59 2.87 -3.56
N ILE A 280 4.94 1.74 -3.82
CA ILE A 280 3.47 1.61 -3.83
C ILE A 280 2.88 2.02 -2.47
N VAL A 281 3.47 1.53 -1.37
CA VAL A 281 3.07 1.93 -0.01
C VAL A 281 3.26 3.44 0.19
N ALA A 282 4.41 3.99 -0.22
CA ALA A 282 4.68 5.42 -0.10
C ALA A 282 3.71 6.29 -0.90
N ILE A 283 3.35 5.86 -2.12
CA ILE A 283 2.36 6.52 -2.97
C ILE A 283 0.97 6.44 -2.33
N SER A 284 0.56 5.27 -1.84
CA SER A 284 -0.74 5.13 -1.17
C SER A 284 -0.84 6.03 0.07
N LEU A 285 0.19 6.04 0.94
CA LEU A 285 0.23 6.96 2.08
C LEU A 285 0.23 8.43 1.65
N SER A 286 0.81 8.75 0.50
CA SER A 286 0.79 10.10 -0.08
C SER A 286 -0.62 10.50 -0.53
N VAL A 287 -1.33 9.59 -1.20
CA VAL A 287 -2.74 9.78 -1.56
C VAL A 287 -3.59 9.94 -0.30
N MET A 288 -3.40 9.07 0.70
CA MET A 288 -4.15 9.12 1.96
C MET A 288 -3.91 10.42 2.72
N VAL A 289 -2.67 10.89 2.86
CA VAL A 289 -2.40 12.13 3.60
C VAL A 289 -3.04 13.34 2.92
N VAL A 290 -3.07 13.37 1.59
CA VAL A 290 -3.76 14.43 0.83
C VAL A 290 -5.27 14.31 1.05
N VAL A 291 -5.87 13.17 0.73
CA VAL A 291 -7.33 12.96 0.79
C VAL A 291 -7.88 13.20 2.20
N PHE A 292 -7.30 12.55 3.23
CA PHE A 292 -7.79 12.69 4.59
C PHE A 292 -7.52 14.08 5.16
N ALA A 293 -6.44 14.76 4.75
CA ALA A 293 -6.19 16.11 5.22
C ALA A 293 -7.17 17.10 4.61
N THR A 294 -7.44 16.98 3.31
CA THR A 294 -8.45 17.76 2.59
C THR A 294 -9.85 17.56 3.20
N ILE A 295 -10.27 16.31 3.43
CA ILE A 295 -11.56 16.03 4.11
C ILE A 295 -11.59 16.60 5.53
N TYR A 296 -10.51 16.41 6.30
CA TYR A 296 -10.44 16.88 7.68
C TYR A 296 -10.51 18.41 7.76
N HIS A 297 -9.79 19.06 6.86
CA HIS A 297 -9.74 20.49 6.70
C HIS A 297 -11.11 21.07 6.35
N TRP A 298 -11.79 20.52 5.33
CA TRP A 298 -13.17 20.86 5.00
C TRP A 298 -14.10 20.69 6.22
N GLY A 299 -13.94 19.61 6.97
CA GLY A 299 -14.71 19.36 8.19
C GLY A 299 -14.48 20.42 9.27
N ILE A 300 -13.25 20.89 9.45
CA ILE A 300 -12.95 21.98 10.39
C ILE A 300 -13.62 23.29 9.96
N GLU A 301 -13.50 23.67 8.68
CA GLU A 301 -14.09 24.91 8.15
C GLU A 301 -15.61 24.93 8.30
N ASN A 302 -16.26 23.79 8.03
CA ASN A 302 -17.71 23.65 8.09
C ASN A 302 -18.24 23.21 9.47
N LYS A 303 -17.35 22.98 10.45
CA LYS A 303 -17.70 22.45 11.79
C LYS A 303 -18.40 21.08 11.74
N ILE A 304 -18.08 20.28 10.74
CA ILE A 304 -18.60 18.92 10.54
C ILE A 304 -17.52 17.92 10.98
N PRO A 305 -17.84 16.91 11.81
CA PRO A 305 -16.89 15.89 12.22
C PRO A 305 -16.66 14.84 11.11
N ALA A 306 -16.21 15.28 9.93
CA ALA A 306 -16.16 14.48 8.70
C ALA A 306 -15.37 13.16 8.86
N LEU A 307 -14.17 13.21 9.45
CA LEU A 307 -13.40 11.99 9.70
C LEU A 307 -14.12 11.01 10.64
N THR A 308 -14.81 11.52 11.66
CA THR A 308 -15.59 10.66 12.58
C THR A 308 -16.74 10.01 11.83
N ALA A 309 -17.45 10.76 10.99
CA ALA A 309 -18.53 10.22 10.16
C ALA A 309 -18.03 9.11 9.21
N ILE A 310 -16.86 9.29 8.58
CA ILE A 310 -16.25 8.28 7.72
C ILE A 310 -15.85 7.02 8.50
N ILE A 311 -15.28 7.17 9.70
CA ILE A 311 -14.95 6.04 10.57
C ILE A 311 -16.22 5.29 10.98
N LEU A 312 -17.28 6.00 11.36
CA LEU A 312 -18.57 5.38 11.69
C LEU A 312 -19.16 4.65 10.49
N LEU A 313 -19.09 5.24 9.29
CA LEU A 313 -19.53 4.58 8.06
C LEU A 313 -18.75 3.26 7.83
N LEU A 314 -17.43 3.29 7.95
CA LEU A 314 -16.60 2.08 7.83
C LEU A 314 -17.01 1.01 8.85
N LEU A 315 -17.19 1.39 10.13
CA LEU A 315 -17.58 0.46 11.19
C LEU A 315 -18.98 -0.13 10.93
N ILE A 316 -19.95 0.69 10.55
CA ILE A 316 -21.31 0.23 10.25
C ILE A 316 -21.32 -0.70 9.04
N SER A 317 -20.67 -0.30 7.94
CA SER A 317 -20.57 -1.13 6.73
C SER A 317 -19.90 -2.47 7.01
N SER A 318 -18.86 -2.49 7.85
CA SER A 318 -18.18 -3.72 8.25
C SER A 318 -19.04 -4.59 9.18
N LEU A 319 -19.73 -4.00 10.17
CA LEU A 319 -20.58 -4.75 11.11
C LEU A 319 -21.78 -5.40 10.42
N LEU A 320 -22.31 -4.74 9.39
CA LEU A 320 -23.45 -5.22 8.59
C LEU A 320 -23.02 -6.07 7.37
N ASN A 321 -21.71 -6.32 7.21
CA ASN A 321 -21.12 -7.04 6.08
C ASN A 321 -21.57 -6.52 4.69
N LEU A 322 -21.78 -5.20 4.57
CA LEU A 322 -22.29 -4.58 3.34
C LEU A 322 -21.23 -4.42 2.25
N ASN A 323 -19.95 -4.48 2.64
CA ASN A 323 -18.83 -4.13 1.79
C ASN A 323 -17.88 -5.31 1.51
N ASP A 324 -18.33 -6.54 1.78
CA ASP A 324 -17.59 -7.74 1.42
C ASP A 324 -17.63 -7.95 -0.10
N ASN A 325 -16.46 -7.76 -0.71
CA ASN A 325 -16.22 -7.87 -2.14
C ASN A 325 -15.45 -9.14 -2.49
N HIS A 326 -15.12 -10.00 -1.51
CA HIS A 326 -14.27 -11.15 -1.75
C HIS A 326 -15.05 -12.26 -2.47
N GLN A 327 -14.64 -12.57 -3.70
CA GLN A 327 -15.31 -13.58 -4.52
C GLN A 327 -14.33 -14.65 -4.99
N ILE A 328 -14.76 -15.90 -4.91
CA ILE A 328 -14.04 -17.01 -5.52
C ILE A 328 -14.44 -17.08 -6.98
N ARG A 329 -13.45 -17.02 -7.88
CA ARG A 329 -13.69 -17.23 -9.31
C ARG A 329 -14.23 -18.64 -9.56
N GLN A 330 -15.46 -18.73 -10.05
CA GLN A 330 -16.10 -20.00 -10.40
C GLN A 330 -15.96 -20.27 -11.90
N LEU A 331 -15.77 -21.54 -12.26
CA LEU A 331 -15.89 -21.98 -13.65
C LEU A 331 -17.36 -22.00 -14.05
N ALA A 332 -17.66 -21.67 -15.32
CA ALA A 332 -19.04 -21.57 -15.83
C ALA A 332 -19.83 -22.88 -15.71
N THR A 333 -19.13 -24.03 -15.73
CA THR A 333 -19.75 -25.35 -15.63
C THR A 333 -19.66 -25.86 -14.20
N LYS A 334 -20.80 -25.91 -13.50
CA LYS A 334 -20.92 -26.69 -12.27
C LYS A 334 -20.87 -28.16 -12.63
N ALA A 335 -19.73 -28.80 -12.40
CA ALA A 335 -19.63 -30.24 -12.49
C ALA A 335 -20.36 -30.86 -11.29
N ASN A 336 -21.57 -31.37 -11.49
CA ASN A 336 -22.21 -32.28 -10.54
C ASN A 336 -21.45 -33.62 -10.59
N ARG A 337 -20.29 -33.67 -9.91
CA ARG A 337 -19.50 -34.88 -9.74
C ARG A 337 -19.55 -35.28 -8.29
N GLU A 338 -20.02 -36.49 -8.02
CA GLU A 338 -19.79 -37.11 -6.72
C GLU A 338 -18.29 -37.33 -6.54
N LEU A 339 -17.77 -36.90 -5.39
CA LEU A 339 -16.36 -37.10 -5.06
C LEU A 339 -16.16 -38.59 -4.72
N PRO A 340 -15.23 -39.30 -5.39
CA PRO A 340 -14.94 -40.69 -5.04
C PRO A 340 -14.40 -40.80 -3.62
N THR A 341 -14.56 -41.98 -3.00
CA THR A 341 -13.92 -42.26 -1.70
C THR A 341 -12.40 -42.27 -1.82
N LEU A 342 -11.71 -42.20 -0.68
CA LEU A 342 -10.25 -42.26 -0.64
C LEU A 342 -9.74 -43.58 -1.23
N GLU A 343 -10.37 -44.70 -0.87
CA GLU A 343 -10.05 -46.05 -1.34
C GLU A 343 -10.24 -46.12 -2.86
N THR A 344 -11.40 -45.68 -3.36
CA THR A 344 -11.69 -45.65 -4.80
C THR A 344 -10.69 -44.79 -5.57
N SER A 345 -10.26 -43.67 -4.98
CA SER A 345 -9.28 -42.77 -5.58
C SER A 345 -7.88 -43.39 -5.58
N PHE A 346 -7.51 -44.09 -4.51
CA PHE A 346 -6.24 -44.80 -4.38
C PHE A 346 -6.15 -45.96 -5.36
N ASP A 347 -7.19 -46.80 -5.45
CA ASP A 347 -7.24 -47.93 -6.38
C ASP A 347 -7.14 -47.46 -7.83
N LYS A 348 -7.89 -46.40 -8.19
CA LYS A 348 -7.82 -45.80 -9.53
C LYS A 348 -6.45 -45.19 -9.83
N TRP A 349 -5.85 -44.50 -8.85
CA TRP A 349 -4.51 -43.94 -8.99
C TRP A 349 -3.48 -45.05 -9.22
N LEU A 350 -3.47 -46.08 -8.37
CA LEU A 350 -2.52 -47.19 -8.43
C LEU A 350 -2.64 -47.98 -9.75
N ALA A 351 -3.88 -48.27 -10.18
CA ALA A 351 -4.13 -48.96 -11.45
C ALA A 351 -3.70 -48.17 -12.70
N SER A 352 -3.49 -46.85 -12.57
CA SER A 352 -3.08 -45.98 -13.68
C SER A 352 -1.56 -45.78 -13.79
N ARG A 353 -0.74 -46.48 -12.97
CA ARG A 353 0.72 -46.32 -12.95
C ARG A 353 1.38 -47.29 -13.91
N GLU A 354 2.20 -46.78 -14.83
CA GLU A 354 2.79 -47.58 -15.91
C GLU A 354 3.86 -48.59 -15.43
N ASP A 355 4.49 -48.33 -14.28
CA ASP A 355 5.55 -49.16 -13.72
C ASP A 355 5.06 -50.11 -12.61
N PHE A 356 3.77 -50.11 -12.26
CA PHE A 356 3.23 -50.94 -11.18
C PHE A 356 3.54 -52.43 -11.36
N GLU A 357 3.33 -52.98 -12.55
CA GLU A 357 3.61 -54.40 -12.84
C GLU A 357 5.09 -54.74 -12.72
N LYS A 358 6.01 -53.80 -13.04
CA LYS A 358 7.47 -54.03 -12.90
C LYS A 358 7.88 -54.24 -11.44
N TYR A 359 7.23 -53.56 -10.50
CA TYR A 359 7.48 -53.77 -9.06
C TYR A 359 6.91 -55.11 -8.60
N ARG A 360 5.72 -55.49 -9.09
CA ARG A 360 5.09 -56.78 -8.78
C ARG A 360 5.94 -57.95 -9.28
N GLU A 361 6.43 -57.91 -10.53
CA GLU A 361 7.28 -58.94 -11.12
C GLU A 361 8.60 -59.14 -10.36
N GLN A 362 9.11 -58.07 -9.74
CA GLN A 362 10.33 -58.09 -8.94
C GLN A 362 10.10 -58.45 -7.46
N ASP A 363 8.86 -58.77 -7.08
CA ASP A 363 8.45 -58.99 -5.69
C ASP A 363 8.84 -57.82 -4.76
N LYS A 364 8.70 -56.57 -5.25
CA LYS A 364 9.02 -55.34 -4.53
C LYS A 364 7.77 -54.55 -4.18
N PRO A 365 7.74 -53.91 -2.99
CA PRO A 365 6.66 -52.99 -2.65
C PRO A 365 6.68 -51.77 -3.60
N TYR A 366 5.50 -51.40 -4.10
CA TYR A 366 5.35 -50.20 -4.93
C TYR A 366 5.43 -48.94 -4.05
N PRO A 367 6.37 -48.00 -4.31
CA PRO A 367 6.53 -46.83 -3.46
C PRO A 367 5.39 -45.84 -3.67
N VAL A 368 4.80 -45.37 -2.57
CA VAL A 368 3.75 -44.35 -2.55
C VAL A 368 4.27 -43.12 -1.82
N TYR A 369 4.25 -41.97 -2.47
CA TYR A 369 4.70 -40.70 -1.88
C TYR A 369 3.50 -39.87 -1.42
N LEU A 370 3.58 -39.43 -0.17
CA LEU A 370 2.71 -38.44 0.44
C LEU A 370 3.54 -37.19 0.72
N VAL A 371 3.18 -36.08 0.10
CA VAL A 371 3.91 -34.82 0.26
C VAL A 371 3.20 -33.95 1.29
N SER A 372 3.95 -33.36 2.22
CA SER A 372 3.45 -32.33 3.12
C SER A 372 4.16 -31.00 2.84
N ALA A 373 3.39 -29.95 2.53
CA ALA A 373 3.90 -28.62 2.23
C ALA A 373 3.39 -27.59 3.25
N GLN A 374 4.31 -27.06 4.05
CA GLN A 374 3.99 -26.07 5.08
C GLN A 374 3.57 -24.70 4.51
N GLY A 375 2.92 -23.91 5.35
CA GLY A 375 2.60 -22.51 5.05
C GLY A 375 3.78 -21.58 5.27
N GLY A 376 3.73 -20.41 4.63
CA GLY A 376 4.80 -19.41 4.71
C GLY A 376 4.75 -18.37 3.60
N GLY A 377 3.54 -18.02 3.13
CA GLY A 377 3.35 -17.07 2.04
C GLY A 377 4.11 -17.45 0.76
N ILE A 378 4.62 -16.45 0.06
CA ILE A 378 5.29 -16.65 -1.24
C ILE A 378 6.55 -17.50 -1.13
N PHE A 379 7.28 -17.42 -0.01
CA PHE A 379 8.45 -18.26 0.24
C PHE A 379 8.09 -19.75 0.24
N ALA A 380 7.02 -20.12 0.94
CA ALA A 380 6.54 -21.50 0.95
C ALA A 380 6.03 -21.95 -0.44
N ALA A 381 5.40 -21.06 -1.20
CA ALA A 381 4.96 -21.35 -2.56
C ALA A 381 6.15 -21.62 -3.50
N TYR A 382 7.15 -20.74 -3.48
CA TYR A 382 8.40 -20.89 -4.23
C TYR A 382 9.09 -22.19 -3.85
N HIS A 383 9.30 -22.44 -2.56
CA HIS A 383 10.03 -23.61 -2.07
C HIS A 383 9.30 -24.92 -2.43
N ALA A 384 7.99 -25.01 -2.17
CA ALA A 384 7.23 -26.22 -2.48
C ALA A 384 7.20 -26.51 -3.99
N SER A 385 6.96 -25.50 -4.82
CA SER A 385 6.90 -25.68 -6.28
C SER A 385 8.27 -26.05 -6.85
N THR A 386 9.33 -25.31 -6.51
CA THR A 386 10.67 -25.54 -7.04
C THR A 386 11.26 -26.88 -6.59
N ALA A 387 11.10 -27.26 -5.31
CA ALA A 387 11.61 -28.53 -4.80
C ALA A 387 10.93 -29.74 -5.48
N LEU A 388 9.59 -29.72 -5.60
CA LEU A 388 8.86 -30.81 -6.25
C LEU A 388 9.17 -30.89 -7.76
N SER A 389 9.26 -29.74 -8.43
CA SER A 389 9.66 -29.67 -9.82
C SER A 389 11.10 -30.16 -10.04
N LYS A 390 12.04 -29.83 -9.14
CA LYS A 390 13.41 -30.35 -9.20
C LYS A 390 13.46 -31.86 -9.10
N LEU A 391 12.70 -32.42 -8.16
CA LEU A 391 12.61 -33.87 -7.98
C LEU A 391 12.00 -34.54 -9.20
N HIS A 392 10.97 -33.95 -9.81
CA HIS A 392 10.40 -34.43 -11.08
C HIS A 392 11.43 -34.41 -12.21
N ASP A 393 12.15 -33.30 -12.39
CA ASP A 393 13.14 -33.16 -13.47
C ASP A 393 14.36 -34.09 -13.28
N SER A 394 14.72 -34.38 -12.03
CA SER A 394 15.93 -35.16 -11.70
C SER A 394 15.67 -36.67 -11.60
N LEU A 395 14.44 -37.07 -11.30
CA LEU A 395 14.06 -38.46 -11.05
C LEU A 395 12.93 -38.87 -12.00
N PRO A 396 13.24 -39.64 -13.07
CA PRO A 396 12.22 -40.23 -13.92
C PRO A 396 11.22 -40.99 -13.05
N ASN A 397 9.93 -40.69 -13.17
CA ASN A 397 8.82 -41.27 -12.42
C ASN A 397 8.48 -40.66 -11.04
N PHE A 398 9.23 -39.69 -10.50
CA PHE A 398 8.92 -39.16 -9.16
C PHE A 398 7.46 -38.68 -9.01
N SER A 399 6.95 -37.92 -9.98
CA SER A 399 5.59 -37.36 -9.91
C SER A 399 4.50 -38.44 -10.00
N GLN A 400 4.71 -39.55 -10.72
CA GLN A 400 3.70 -40.61 -10.81
C GLN A 400 3.53 -41.39 -9.51
N HIS A 401 4.56 -41.39 -8.64
CA HIS A 401 4.50 -42.00 -7.31
C HIS A 401 3.87 -41.09 -6.25
N ILE A 402 3.60 -39.81 -6.53
CA ILE A 402 2.84 -38.93 -5.62
C ILE A 402 1.36 -39.30 -5.70
N PHE A 403 0.82 -39.77 -4.57
CA PHE A 403 -0.61 -40.01 -4.42
C PHE A 403 -1.34 -38.76 -3.94
N ALA A 404 -0.79 -38.07 -2.92
CA ALA A 404 -1.43 -36.91 -2.32
C ALA A 404 -0.42 -35.85 -1.88
N ILE A 405 -0.84 -34.58 -1.95
CA ILE A 405 -0.12 -33.44 -1.41
C ILE A 405 -1.01 -32.76 -0.37
N SER A 406 -0.65 -32.87 0.90
CA SER A 406 -1.25 -32.11 2.00
C SER A 406 -0.54 -30.78 2.14
N SER A 407 -1.25 -29.66 2.01
CA SER A 407 -0.62 -28.34 1.95
C SER A 407 -1.47 -27.27 2.63
N VAL A 408 -0.83 -26.21 3.11
CA VAL A 408 -1.51 -25.07 3.73
C VAL A 408 -0.95 -23.73 3.23
N SER A 409 -1.81 -22.70 3.12
CA SER A 409 -1.44 -21.32 2.78
C SER A 409 -0.57 -21.25 1.51
N GLY A 410 0.61 -20.61 1.56
CA GLY A 410 1.55 -20.53 0.44
C GLY A 410 1.99 -21.89 -0.10
N GLY A 411 2.14 -22.91 0.76
CA GLY A 411 2.44 -24.28 0.31
C GLY A 411 1.37 -24.82 -0.63
N SER A 412 0.10 -24.43 -0.45
CA SER A 412 -1.01 -24.82 -1.35
C SER A 412 -0.90 -24.17 -2.72
N LEU A 413 -0.42 -22.92 -2.80
CA LEU A 413 -0.13 -22.27 -4.08
C LEU A 413 1.00 -23.01 -4.82
N GLY A 414 2.08 -23.33 -4.11
CA GLY A 414 3.21 -24.06 -4.68
C GLY A 414 2.85 -25.48 -5.14
N ALA A 415 2.12 -26.22 -4.32
CA ALA A 415 1.61 -27.56 -4.65
C ALA A 415 0.66 -27.57 -5.85
N SER A 416 -0.25 -26.58 -5.92
CA SER A 416 -1.18 -26.44 -7.04
C SER A 416 -0.43 -26.11 -8.33
N ALA A 417 0.56 -25.20 -8.26
CA ALA A 417 1.40 -24.87 -9.40
C ALA A 417 2.18 -26.09 -9.91
N PHE A 418 2.84 -26.84 -9.03
CA PHE A 418 3.53 -28.07 -9.40
C PHE A 418 2.59 -29.08 -10.07
N SER A 419 1.42 -29.34 -9.48
CA SER A 419 0.45 -30.29 -10.03
C SER A 419 -0.04 -29.89 -11.42
N SER A 420 -0.28 -28.59 -11.63
CA SER A 420 -0.66 -28.05 -12.95
C SER A 420 0.49 -28.12 -13.95
N LEU A 421 1.73 -27.79 -13.54
CA LEU A 421 2.91 -27.88 -14.39
C LEU A 421 3.14 -29.32 -14.86
N VAL A 422 3.09 -30.32 -13.96
CA VAL A 422 3.20 -31.74 -14.33
C VAL A 422 2.15 -32.14 -15.35
N LYS A 423 0.91 -31.65 -15.19
CA LYS A 423 -0.20 -31.94 -16.11
C LYS A 423 -0.02 -31.28 -17.48
N GLU A 424 0.52 -30.06 -17.53
CA GLU A 424 0.77 -29.33 -18.79
C GLU A 424 2.04 -29.80 -19.51
N ASN A 425 3.01 -30.36 -18.77
CA ASN A 425 4.30 -30.78 -19.33
C ASN A 425 4.27 -32.13 -20.06
N ILE A 426 3.08 -32.68 -20.31
CA ILE A 426 2.90 -33.90 -21.09
C ILE A 426 3.45 -33.72 -22.53
N ASP A 427 3.41 -32.48 -23.06
CA ASP A 427 3.80 -32.18 -24.45
C ASP A 427 5.08 -31.33 -24.60
N ASN A 428 5.52 -30.63 -23.54
CA ASN A 428 6.58 -29.62 -23.62
C ASN A 428 7.81 -30.04 -22.79
N GLN A 429 8.93 -30.40 -23.44
CA GLN A 429 10.15 -30.91 -22.78
C GLN A 429 10.96 -29.84 -21.99
N GLU A 430 10.34 -28.78 -21.50
CA GLU A 430 11.03 -27.80 -20.65
C GLU A 430 11.11 -28.29 -19.20
N PRO A 431 12.24 -28.05 -18.48
CA PRO A 431 12.34 -28.37 -17.06
C PRO A 431 11.29 -27.63 -16.22
N LEU A 432 10.55 -28.37 -15.39
CA LEU A 432 9.51 -27.80 -14.52
C LEU A 432 10.11 -26.85 -13.49
N GLU A 433 11.34 -27.10 -13.04
CA GLU A 433 12.04 -26.25 -12.08
C GLU A 433 12.14 -24.81 -12.62
N LYS A 434 12.51 -24.68 -13.91
CA LYS A 434 12.63 -23.37 -14.57
C LYS A 434 11.29 -22.64 -14.62
N LYS A 435 10.19 -23.35 -14.91
CA LYS A 435 8.83 -22.77 -14.92
C LYS A 435 8.39 -22.34 -13.52
N ALA A 436 8.66 -23.16 -12.50
CA ALA A 436 8.36 -22.84 -11.11
C ALA A 436 9.12 -21.60 -10.62
N ILE A 437 10.41 -21.50 -10.94
CA ILE A 437 11.24 -20.32 -10.64
C ILE A 437 10.70 -19.09 -11.40
N LYS A 438 10.35 -19.23 -12.68
CA LYS A 438 9.78 -18.15 -13.48
C LYS A 438 8.47 -17.61 -12.89
N LEU A 439 7.61 -18.47 -12.34
CA LEU A 439 6.34 -18.05 -11.76
C LEU A 439 6.50 -17.35 -10.41
N PHE A 440 7.19 -18.00 -9.46
CA PHE A 440 7.26 -17.53 -8.06
C PHE A 440 8.47 -16.65 -7.77
N GLY A 441 9.44 -16.55 -8.68
CA GLY A 441 10.57 -15.62 -8.60
C GLY A 441 10.22 -14.19 -9.03
N GLN A 442 8.95 -13.92 -9.37
CA GLN A 442 8.48 -12.60 -9.82
C GLN A 442 7.86 -11.82 -8.66
N ASP A 443 7.73 -10.50 -8.85
CA ASP A 443 7.00 -9.65 -7.92
C ASP A 443 5.48 -9.85 -8.06
N LEU A 444 4.96 -10.74 -7.22
CA LEU A 444 3.53 -10.99 -7.06
C LEU A 444 2.88 -10.10 -5.98
N LEU A 445 3.70 -9.40 -5.18
CA LEU A 445 3.24 -8.61 -4.04
C LEU A 445 2.80 -7.21 -4.48
N SER A 446 3.53 -6.58 -5.39
CA SER A 446 3.20 -5.23 -5.86
C SER A 446 1.80 -5.13 -6.47
N PRO A 447 1.33 -6.06 -7.34
CA PRO A 447 -0.04 -6.06 -7.86
C PRO A 447 -1.10 -6.28 -6.78
N LEU A 448 -0.85 -7.19 -5.82
CA LEU A 448 -1.71 -7.42 -4.66
C LEU A 448 -1.86 -6.15 -3.82
N LEU A 449 -0.76 -5.45 -3.53
CA LEU A 449 -0.77 -4.20 -2.77
C LEU A 449 -1.39 -3.04 -3.55
N SER A 450 -1.21 -3.00 -4.87
CA SER A 450 -1.87 -2.01 -5.71
C SER A 450 -3.40 -2.15 -5.63
N MET A 451 -3.94 -3.36 -5.72
CA MET A 451 -5.37 -3.54 -5.53
C MET A 451 -5.79 -3.34 -4.06
N GLY A 452 -4.97 -3.77 -3.10
CA GLY A 452 -5.25 -3.67 -1.67
C GLY A 452 -5.27 -2.24 -1.13
N LEU A 453 -4.33 -1.40 -1.53
CA LEU A 453 -4.09 -0.07 -0.97
C LEU A 453 -4.77 1.06 -1.75
N PHE A 454 -5.36 0.76 -2.91
CA PHE A 454 -6.12 1.71 -3.71
C PHE A 454 -7.60 1.29 -3.76
N PRO A 455 -8.09 0.47 -4.71
CA PRO A 455 -9.52 0.22 -4.83
C PRO A 455 -10.11 -0.57 -3.65
N ASP A 456 -9.45 -1.62 -3.15
CA ASP A 456 -9.97 -2.42 -2.01
C ASP A 456 -9.97 -1.63 -0.70
N LEU A 457 -9.06 -0.67 -0.53
CA LEU A 457 -9.09 0.22 0.62
C LEU A 457 -10.27 1.20 0.53
N LEU A 458 -10.50 1.79 -0.65
CA LEU A 458 -11.63 2.69 -0.85
C LEU A 458 -12.97 1.96 -0.66
N GLN A 459 -13.05 0.70 -1.09
CA GLN A 459 -14.17 -0.21 -0.85
C GLN A 459 -14.60 -0.27 0.63
N ARG A 460 -13.65 -0.16 1.58
CA ARG A 460 -13.97 -0.20 3.03
C ARG A 460 -14.80 0.98 3.50
N PHE A 461 -14.84 2.07 2.72
CA PHE A 461 -15.62 3.26 3.02
C PHE A 461 -16.96 3.33 2.27
N LEU A 462 -17.32 2.29 1.52
CA LEU A 462 -18.61 2.19 0.80
C LEU A 462 -19.57 1.25 1.55
N PRO A 463 -20.88 1.53 1.58
CA PRO A 463 -21.89 0.65 2.15
C PRO A 463 -22.46 -0.37 1.14
N PHE A 464 -21.68 -0.76 0.13
CA PHE A 464 -22.00 -1.75 -0.90
C PHE A 464 -20.71 -2.27 -1.51
N SER A 465 -20.69 -3.50 -2.04
CA SER A 465 -19.51 -4.12 -2.64
C SER A 465 -19.35 -3.85 -4.15
N ILE A 466 -18.11 -3.57 -4.57
CA ILE A 466 -17.65 -3.57 -5.96
C ILE A 466 -16.67 -4.73 -6.09
N ASN A 467 -17.16 -5.87 -6.60
CA ASN A 467 -16.38 -7.12 -6.63
C ASN A 467 -15.07 -7.00 -7.41
N THR A 468 -15.03 -6.16 -8.45
CA THR A 468 -13.81 -5.97 -9.24
C THR A 468 -12.73 -5.14 -8.53
N TRP A 469 -13.00 -4.64 -7.32
CA TRP A 469 -12.03 -3.96 -6.46
C TRP A 469 -11.34 -4.90 -5.46
N ASP A 470 -11.62 -6.20 -5.48
CA ASP A 470 -10.97 -7.19 -4.60
C ASP A 470 -9.46 -7.25 -4.83
N ARG A 471 -8.69 -7.17 -3.74
CA ARG A 471 -7.22 -7.32 -3.75
C ARG A 471 -6.74 -8.65 -4.34
N ALA A 472 -7.50 -9.73 -4.18
CA ALA A 472 -7.13 -11.05 -4.69
C ALA A 472 -6.93 -11.06 -6.21
N ILE A 473 -7.67 -10.21 -6.94
CA ILE A 473 -7.54 -10.04 -8.39
C ILE A 473 -6.13 -9.60 -8.79
N GLY A 474 -5.47 -8.77 -7.97
CA GLY A 474 -4.09 -8.35 -8.22
C GLY A 474 -3.12 -9.52 -8.23
N LEU A 475 -3.27 -10.46 -7.28
CA LEU A 475 -2.47 -11.68 -7.22
C LEU A 475 -2.79 -12.62 -8.39
N GLU A 476 -4.07 -12.81 -8.73
CA GLU A 476 -4.48 -13.67 -9.85
C GLU A 476 -3.92 -13.19 -11.19
N ILE A 477 -4.04 -11.90 -11.50
CA ILE A 477 -3.54 -11.33 -12.76
C ILE A 477 -2.02 -11.45 -12.84
N ALA A 478 -1.32 -11.21 -11.73
CA ALA A 478 0.13 -11.37 -11.68
C ALA A 478 0.54 -12.82 -11.91
N ALA A 479 -0.14 -13.78 -11.27
CA ALA A 479 0.11 -15.20 -11.47
C ALA A 479 -0.16 -15.64 -12.93
N ILE A 480 -1.27 -15.17 -13.54
CA ILE A 480 -1.60 -15.44 -14.94
C ILE A 480 -0.55 -14.85 -15.89
N ALA A 481 -0.03 -13.65 -15.60
CA ALA A 481 0.95 -12.99 -16.45
C ALA A 481 2.32 -13.70 -16.46
N PHE A 482 2.66 -14.43 -15.39
CA PHE A 482 3.95 -15.09 -15.22
C PHE A 482 3.94 -16.60 -15.43
N TRP A 483 2.76 -17.23 -15.46
CA TRP A 483 2.56 -18.57 -16.00
C TRP A 483 3.09 -18.59 -17.44
#